data_AF-A0A9E5B0W9-F1
#
_entry.id   AF-A0A9E5B0W9-F1
#
_cell.length_a   1.000
_cell.length_b   1.000
_cell.length_c   1.000
_cell.angle_alpha   90.00
_cell.angle_beta   90.00
_cell.angle_gamma   90.00
#
_symmetry.space_group_name_H-M   'P 1'
#
loop_
_entity.id
_entity.type
_entity.pdbx_description
1 polymer ?
#
loop_
_entity_poly.entity_id
_entity_poly.type
_entity_poly.pdbx_seq_one_letter_code
_entity_poly.pdbx_strand_id
1 'polypeptide(L)'
;MWLFTQHGFYSITRSRTVPDKTQVRARTRRDLENLQTLTSNPAPILKTLNADYRWRIIISPGESERIVTLLTRDIDYPNFKASVAMRPGQKPRGHDYHGIGSFITVGNQTTTTVDAVSDQVLRPR
;
A
#
# COMPACT_ATOMS: atom_id res chain seq x y z
N MET A 1 -0.57 -2.35 11.46
CA MET A 1 0.03 -1.68 10.28
C MET A 1 -0.87 -1.87 9.06
N TRP A 2 -0.71 -1.00 8.05
CA TRP A 2 -1.32 -1.16 6.72
C TRP A 2 -0.24 -1.37 5.67
N LEU A 3 -0.54 -2.18 4.66
CA LEU A 3 0.35 -2.46 3.53
C LEU A 3 -0.41 -2.29 2.22
N PHE A 4 0.10 -1.41 1.35
CA PHE A 4 -0.32 -1.29 -0.04
C PHE A 4 0.70 -2.03 -0.90
N THR A 5 0.24 -2.99 -1.68
CA THR A 5 1.10 -3.85 -2.47
C THR A 5 0.47 -4.08 -3.84
N GLN A 6 1.28 -4.55 -4.78
CA GLN A 6 0.78 -4.91 -6.11
C GLN A 6 -0.20 -6.09 -6.11
N HIS A 7 -0.33 -6.80 -4.97
CA HIS A 7 -1.25 -7.93 -4.78
C HIS A 7 -2.55 -7.58 -4.08
N GLY A 8 -2.60 -6.43 -3.39
CA GLY A 8 -3.76 -6.01 -2.62
C GLY A 8 -3.45 -5.02 -1.51
N PHE A 9 -4.48 -4.68 -0.74
CA PHE A 9 -4.41 -3.77 0.40
C PHE A 9 -4.76 -4.49 1.70
N TYR A 10 -3.84 -4.47 2.66
CA TYR A 10 -3.91 -5.29 3.86
C TYR A 10 -3.81 -4.46 5.13
N SER A 11 -4.50 -4.92 6.18
CA SER A 11 -4.29 -4.47 7.57
C SER A 11 -3.83 -5.64 8.42
N ILE A 12 -2.62 -5.54 8.98
CA ILE A 12 -2.03 -6.56 9.85
C ILE A 12 -2.02 -6.06 11.29
N THR A 13 -2.67 -6.81 12.19
CA THR A 13 -2.76 -6.48 13.62
C THR A 13 -2.76 -7.77 14.45
N ARG A 14 -2.55 -7.67 15.77
CA ARG A 14 -2.89 -8.80 16.66
C ARG A 14 -4.36 -9.18 16.49
N SER A 15 -4.64 -10.48 16.61
CA SER A 15 -6.00 -10.99 16.63
C SER A 15 -6.64 -10.63 17.96
N ARG A 16 -7.89 -10.15 17.92
CA ARG A 16 -8.69 -9.85 19.12
C ARG A 16 -9.47 -11.07 19.62
N THR A 17 -9.62 -12.08 18.78
CA THR A 17 -10.46 -13.27 19.04
C THR A 17 -9.66 -14.53 19.24
N VAL A 18 -8.39 -14.53 18.86
CA VAL A 18 -7.48 -15.67 19.04
C VAL A 18 -6.20 -15.14 19.68
N PRO A 19 -5.96 -15.40 20.99
CA PRO A 19 -4.76 -14.96 21.69
C PRO A 19 -3.48 -15.37 20.95
N ASP A 20 -2.43 -14.54 21.05
CA ASP A 20 -1.10 -14.77 20.50
C ASP A 20 -1.01 -15.02 18.98
N LYS A 21 -2.08 -14.71 18.24
CA LYS A 21 -2.11 -14.77 16.77
C LYS A 21 -2.14 -13.38 16.16
N THR A 22 -1.69 -13.31 14.91
CA THR A 22 -1.85 -12.15 14.04
C THR A 22 -3.08 -12.37 13.14
N GLN A 23 -3.76 -11.30 12.77
CA GLN A 23 -4.76 -11.32 11.70
C GLN A 23 -4.31 -10.42 10.55
N VAL A 24 -4.45 -10.93 9.33
CA VAL A 24 -4.30 -10.16 8.09
C VAL A 24 -5.69 -9.95 7.52
N ARG A 25 -6.08 -8.68 7.36
CA ARG A 25 -7.44 -8.31 6.96
C ARG A 25 -7.42 -7.58 5.62
N ALA A 26 -8.45 -7.79 4.81
CA ALA A 26 -8.66 -7.11 3.53
C ALA A 26 -10.14 -6.69 3.36
N ARG A 27 -10.36 -5.69 2.50
CA ARG A 27 -11.72 -5.25 2.14
C ARG A 27 -12.37 -6.19 1.11
N THR A 28 -11.58 -6.77 0.21
CA THR A 28 -12.02 -7.74 -0.80
C THR A 28 -11.45 -9.12 -0.50
N ARG A 29 -12.19 -10.18 -0.85
CA ARG A 29 -11.72 -11.56 -0.68
C ARG A 29 -10.49 -11.83 -1.56
N ARG A 30 -10.55 -11.31 -2.79
CA ARG A 30 -9.54 -11.49 -3.83
C ARG A 30 -8.14 -11.05 -3.38
N ASP A 31 -8.02 -9.99 -2.58
CA ASP A 31 -6.72 -9.54 -2.07
C ASP A 31 -6.06 -10.63 -1.20
N LEU A 32 -6.84 -11.35 -0.38
CA LEU A 32 -6.31 -12.46 0.43
C LEU A 32 -6.01 -13.69 -0.42
N GLU A 33 -6.79 -13.97 -1.47
CA GLU A 33 -6.50 -15.06 -2.42
C GLU A 33 -5.18 -14.83 -3.17
N ASN A 34 -4.94 -13.59 -3.62
CA ASN A 34 -3.66 -13.20 -4.22
C ASN A 34 -2.51 -13.38 -3.23
N LEU A 35 -2.71 -12.95 -1.98
CA LEU A 35 -1.72 -13.11 -0.91
C LEU A 35 -1.39 -14.58 -0.66
N GLN A 36 -2.39 -15.44 -0.61
CA GLN A 36 -2.22 -16.88 -0.42
C GLN A 36 -1.51 -17.53 -1.59
N THR A 37 -1.81 -17.12 -2.81
CA THR A 37 -1.13 -17.60 -4.01
C THR A 37 0.36 -17.24 -3.95
N LEU A 38 0.69 -15.99 -3.62
CA LEU A 38 2.08 -15.53 -3.49
C LEU A 38 2.85 -16.27 -2.38
N THR A 39 2.20 -16.51 -1.25
CA THR A 39 2.86 -16.97 -0.02
C THR A 39 2.73 -18.47 0.21
N SER A 40 1.95 -19.15 -0.63
CA SER A 40 1.47 -20.53 -0.44
C SER A 40 0.82 -20.73 0.95
N ASN A 41 0.13 -19.70 1.47
CA ASN A 41 -0.45 -19.75 2.80
C ASN A 41 -1.80 -20.49 2.79
N PRO A 42 -1.98 -21.54 3.62
CA PRO A 42 -3.18 -22.39 3.58
C PRO A 42 -4.31 -21.94 4.52
N ALA A 43 -4.17 -20.80 5.22
CA ALA A 43 -5.14 -20.41 6.23
C ALA A 43 -6.55 -20.19 5.64
N PRO A 44 -7.64 -20.55 6.32
CA PRO A 44 -8.98 -20.30 5.80
C PRO A 44 -9.26 -18.79 5.73
N ILE A 45 -9.77 -18.31 4.59
CA ILE A 45 -10.27 -16.93 4.48
C ILE A 45 -11.66 -16.84 5.10
N LEU A 46 -11.71 -16.15 6.25
CA LEU A 46 -12.91 -15.90 7.03
C LEU A 46 -13.60 -14.60 6.62
N LYS A 47 -14.92 -14.54 6.80
CA LYS A 47 -15.74 -13.34 6.63
C LYS A 47 -16.33 -12.92 7.97
N THR A 48 -16.09 -11.67 8.37
CA THR A 48 -16.76 -11.03 9.51
C THR A 48 -17.71 -9.97 8.98
N LEU A 49 -19.00 -10.13 9.26
CA LEU A 49 -20.02 -9.17 8.86
C LEU A 49 -19.80 -7.82 9.56
N ASN A 50 -20.21 -6.73 8.91
CA ASN A 50 -20.19 -5.37 9.46
C ASN A 50 -18.81 -4.84 9.90
N ALA A 51 -17.72 -5.39 9.36
CA ALA A 51 -16.37 -4.87 9.56
C ALA A 51 -15.84 -4.18 8.29
N ASP A 52 -15.16 -3.04 8.44
CA ASP A 52 -14.54 -2.32 7.33
C ASP A 52 -13.62 -3.23 6.49
N TYR A 53 -12.83 -4.05 7.17
CA TYR A 53 -12.06 -5.14 6.60
C TYR A 53 -12.76 -6.47 6.89
N ARG A 54 -13.78 -6.76 6.09
CA ARG A 54 -14.66 -7.91 6.30
C ARG A 54 -13.96 -9.26 6.10
N TRP A 55 -12.92 -9.34 5.27
CA TRP A 55 -12.20 -10.59 5.02
C TRP A 55 -10.92 -10.67 5.84
N ARG A 56 -10.58 -11.86 6.34
CA ARG A 56 -9.36 -12.06 7.11
C ARG A 56 -8.84 -13.49 7.09
N ILE A 57 -7.54 -13.63 7.33
CA ILE A 57 -6.90 -14.86 7.78
C ILE A 57 -6.31 -14.64 9.18
N ILE A 58 -6.25 -15.69 9.98
CA ILE A 58 -5.64 -15.69 11.32
C ILE A 58 -4.45 -16.64 11.28
N ILE A 59 -3.27 -16.13 11.63
CA ILE A 59 -1.98 -16.80 11.42
C ILE A 59 -1.06 -16.57 12.62
N SER A 60 0.05 -17.31 12.72
CA SER A 60 1.07 -17.05 13.74
C SER A 60 1.80 -15.72 13.47
N PRO A 61 2.47 -15.15 14.49
CA PRO A 61 3.36 -14.00 14.29
C PRO A 61 4.45 -14.28 13.24
N GLY A 62 5.12 -15.43 13.30
CA GLY A 62 6.15 -15.82 12.32
C GLY A 62 5.62 -15.93 10.88
N GLU A 63 4.40 -16.43 10.69
CA GLU A 63 3.79 -16.43 9.35
C GLU A 63 3.49 -15.00 8.86
N SER A 64 3.11 -14.09 9.76
CA SER A 64 2.91 -12.69 9.37
C SER A 64 4.22 -12.01 8.96
N GLU A 65 5.33 -12.31 9.62
CA GLU A 65 6.67 -11.83 9.24
C GLU A 65 7.12 -12.39 7.89
N ARG A 66 6.89 -13.69 7.67
CA ARG A 66 7.15 -14.36 6.38
C ARG A 66 6.37 -13.70 5.24
N ILE A 67 5.08 -13.40 5.45
CA ILE A 67 4.24 -12.71 4.46
C ILE A 67 4.84 -11.35 4.09
N VAL A 68 5.21 -10.52 5.08
CA VAL A 68 5.80 -9.21 4.82
C VAL A 68 7.11 -9.34 4.05
N THR A 69 7.95 -10.30 4.42
CA THR A 69 9.22 -10.59 3.74
C THR A 69 9.00 -10.94 2.26
N LEU A 70 8.04 -11.82 1.96
CA LEU A 70 7.74 -12.22 0.58
C LEU A 70 7.15 -11.06 -0.25
N LEU A 71 6.26 -10.26 0.35
CA LEU A 71 5.73 -9.06 -0.31
C LEU A 71 6.83 -8.05 -0.65
N THR A 72 7.82 -7.87 0.23
CA THR A 72 8.96 -6.98 -0.04
C THR A 72 9.88 -7.54 -1.12
N ARG A 73 10.16 -8.85 -1.10
CA ARG A 73 11.01 -9.51 -2.11
C ARG A 73 10.40 -9.49 -3.51
N ASP A 74 9.07 -9.45 -3.60
CA ASP A 74 8.34 -9.41 -4.87
C ASP A 74 8.29 -8.01 -5.50
N ILE A 75 8.89 -6.99 -4.88
CA ILE A 75 8.99 -5.65 -5.48
C ILE A 75 10.06 -5.68 -6.58
N ASP A 76 9.61 -5.82 -7.82
CA ASP A 76 10.42 -5.85 -9.05
C ASP A 76 10.14 -4.65 -9.97
N TYR A 77 9.38 -3.66 -9.49
CA TYR A 77 8.90 -2.53 -10.26
C TYR A 77 9.47 -1.19 -9.77
N PRO A 78 9.73 -0.23 -10.67
CA PRO A 78 10.22 1.10 -10.29
C PRO A 78 9.09 2.05 -9.84
N ASN A 79 7.82 1.73 -10.14
CA ASN A 79 6.68 2.56 -9.79
C ASN A 79 5.45 1.73 -9.41
N PHE A 80 4.96 1.94 -8.18
CA PHE A 80 3.81 1.21 -7.63
C PHE A 80 2.53 1.37 -8.46
N LYS A 81 2.18 2.60 -8.86
CA LYS A 81 0.90 2.89 -9.53
C LYS A 81 0.84 2.20 -10.89
N ALA A 82 1.91 2.30 -11.66
CA ALA A 82 2.04 1.65 -12.96
C ALA A 82 1.94 0.11 -12.83
N SER A 83 2.63 -0.48 -11.84
CA SER A 83 2.56 -1.93 -11.62
C SER A 83 1.13 -2.41 -11.29
N VAL A 84 0.42 -1.72 -10.40
CA VAL A 84 -0.96 -2.06 -10.04
C VAL A 84 -1.90 -1.96 -11.26
N ALA A 85 -1.78 -0.89 -12.07
CA ALA A 85 -2.64 -0.66 -13.22
C ALA A 85 -2.53 -1.77 -14.28
N MET A 86 -1.38 -2.43 -14.40
CA MET A 86 -1.15 -3.52 -15.34
C MET A 86 -1.63 -4.88 -14.82
N ARG A 87 -1.86 -5.05 -13.51
CA ARG A 87 -2.17 -6.36 -12.90
C ARG A 87 -3.66 -6.74 -13.02
N PRO A 88 -3.99 -7.93 -13.57
CA PRO A 88 -5.35 -8.46 -13.57
C PRO A 88 -5.94 -8.53 -12.16
N GLY A 89 -7.18 -8.06 -11.99
CA GLY A 89 -7.87 -8.02 -10.69
C GLY A 89 -7.51 -6.83 -9.79
N GLN A 90 -6.51 -6.02 -10.16
CA GLN A 90 -6.18 -4.76 -9.47
C GLN A 90 -6.34 -3.51 -10.36
N LYS A 91 -6.63 -3.69 -11.66
CA LYS A 91 -6.82 -2.61 -12.64
C LYS A 91 -7.71 -1.44 -12.18
N PRO A 92 -8.89 -1.65 -11.56
CA PRO A 92 -9.72 -0.53 -11.11
C PRO A 92 -9.01 0.38 -10.10
N ARG A 93 -8.14 -0.19 -9.25
CA ARG A 93 -7.40 0.54 -8.22
C ARG A 93 -6.18 1.27 -8.78
N GLY A 94 -5.59 0.79 -9.87
CA GLY A 94 -4.51 1.49 -10.55
C GLY A 94 -4.91 2.93 -10.88
N HIS A 95 -6.13 3.10 -11.41
CA HIS A 95 -6.75 4.41 -11.66
C HIS A 95 -6.89 5.24 -10.38
N ASP A 96 -7.45 4.67 -9.31
CA ASP A 96 -7.65 5.37 -8.02
C ASP A 96 -6.33 5.83 -7.38
N TYR A 97 -5.24 5.08 -7.57
CA TYR A 97 -3.93 5.41 -7.03
C TYR A 97 -3.24 6.58 -7.75
N HIS A 98 -3.66 6.95 -8.97
CA HIS A 98 -3.18 8.19 -9.58
C HIS A 98 -3.46 9.40 -8.68
N GLY A 99 -4.66 9.46 -8.08
CA GLY A 99 -5.09 10.53 -7.16
C GLY A 99 -4.37 10.55 -5.80
N ILE A 100 -3.85 9.42 -5.30
CA ILE A 100 -3.11 9.38 -4.01
C ILE A 100 -1.85 10.25 -4.05
N GLY A 101 -1.23 10.43 -5.22
CA GLY A 101 -0.09 11.34 -5.37
C GLY A 101 -0.47 12.78 -5.02
N SER A 102 -1.65 13.21 -5.44
CA SER A 102 -2.17 14.55 -5.23
C SER A 102 -2.42 14.85 -3.74
N PHE A 103 -2.78 13.86 -2.93
CA PHE A 103 -2.98 14.03 -1.49
C PHE A 103 -1.66 14.07 -0.68
N ILE A 104 -0.60 13.42 -1.17
CA ILE A 104 0.71 13.41 -0.51
C ILE A 104 1.55 14.62 -0.92
N THR A 105 1.37 15.16 -2.13
CA THR A 105 2.11 16.35 -2.62
C THR A 105 1.69 17.67 -1.95
N VAL A 106 0.54 17.74 -1.26
CA VAL A 106 0.08 18.98 -0.56
C VAL A 106 1.00 19.38 0.61
N GLY A 107 1.94 18.52 1.04
CA GLY A 107 2.80 18.77 2.20
C GLY A 107 4.19 19.35 1.93
N ASN A 108 4.62 19.58 0.67
CA ASN A 108 6.01 19.96 0.39
C ASN A 108 6.17 21.11 -0.61
N GLN A 109 5.46 22.21 -0.38
CA GLN A 109 5.80 23.51 -0.97
C GLN A 109 6.77 24.23 0.00
N THR A 110 8.05 23.87 -0.03
CA THR A 110 9.09 24.82 0.41
C THR A 110 9.12 25.94 -0.62
N THR A 111 8.66 27.11 -0.22
CA THR A 111 8.72 28.34 -1.01
C THR A 111 10.19 28.68 -1.26
N THR A 112 10.72 28.34 -2.43
CA THR A 112 11.92 28.99 -2.96
C THR A 112 11.46 30.30 -3.56
N THR A 113 11.46 31.36 -2.75
CA THR A 113 11.38 32.72 -3.27
C THR A 113 12.69 32.98 -3.99
N VAL A 114 12.67 32.91 -5.32
CA VAL A 114 13.70 33.53 -6.15
C VAL A 114 13.50 35.03 -6.03
N ASP A 115 14.26 35.66 -5.12
CA ASP A 115 14.41 37.10 -5.11
C ASP A 115 15.12 37.50 -6.41
N ALA A 116 14.31 37.99 -7.36
CA ALA A 116 14.78 38.71 -8.52
C ALA A 116 15.40 40.02 -8.02
N VAL A 117 16.73 40.04 -7.85
CA VAL A 117 17.47 41.29 -7.72
C VAL A 117 17.39 41.99 -9.06
N SER A 118 16.59 43.05 -9.06
CA SER A 118 16.39 44.01 -10.16
C SER A 118 17.73 44.54 -10.65
N ASP A 119 18.02 44.27 -11.93
CA ASP A 119 19.16 44.79 -12.66
C ASP A 119 18.87 46.26 -13.03
N GLN A 120 19.41 47.18 -12.25
CA GLN A 120 19.31 48.62 -12.48
C GLN A 120 20.70 49.26 -12.30
N VAL A 121 21.22 49.72 -13.45
CA VAL A 121 22.11 50.89 -13.62
C VAL A 121 23.60 50.71 -13.31
N LEU A 122 24.41 50.64 -14.38
CA LEU A 122 25.58 51.52 -14.57
C LEU A 122 26.02 51.53 -16.04
N ARG A 123 25.86 52.69 -16.70
CA ARG A 123 26.41 52.99 -18.03
C ARG A 123 27.90 53.36 -17.91
N PRO A 124 28.78 53.00 -18.85
CA PRO A 124 30.12 53.57 -18.91
C PRO A 124 30.12 54.94 -19.62
N ARG A 125 31.04 55.81 -19.18
CA ARG A 125 31.44 57.04 -19.87
C ARG A 125 32.40 56.73 -21.00
#